data_AF-E9B429-F1
#
_entry.id   AF-E9B429-F1
#
_cell.length_a   1.000
_cell.length_b   1.000
_cell.length_c   1.000
_cell.angle_alpha   90.00
_cell.angle_beta   90.00
_cell.angle_gamma   90.00
#
_symmetry.space_group_name_H-M   'P 1'
#
loop_
_entity.id
_entity.type
_entity.pdbx_description
1 polymer ?
#
loop_
_entity_poly.entity_id
_entity_poly.type
_entity_poly.pdbx_seq_one_letter_code
_entity_poly.pdbx_strand_id
1 'polypeptide(L)'
;MNILLPLTTLIVSWSLDSTDPDAQKRIFFIFAIVHTAIICVALYIFFEIWRCDDHTLIQVKDPYTDQESIQKHWEYDIGKLRDLVVVNIGFSAGISTFLALRYGIYFPLLLQSLNNPKGLYYSELFRIYAKKEQAEGDLQRPWKEKNTLPEWAKALWTQSGKDSEKLLANSGLASQSPTGGSKASRKRK
;
A
#
# COMPACT_ATOMS: atom_id res chain seq x y z
N MET A 1 -11.47 11.13 18.94
CA MET A 1 -11.64 9.66 18.86
C MET A 1 -13.13 9.38 18.87
N ASN A 2 -13.72 9.03 17.73
CA ASN A 2 -15.19 8.95 17.58
C ASN A 2 -15.72 7.70 18.28
N ILE A 3 -16.26 7.85 19.50
CA ILE A 3 -16.85 6.77 20.33
C ILE A 3 -18.02 6.07 19.62
N LEU A 4 -18.64 6.74 18.65
CA LEU A 4 -19.67 6.19 17.77
C LEU A 4 -19.18 4.95 16.98
N LEU A 5 -17.90 4.91 16.60
CA LEU A 5 -17.35 3.82 15.79
C LEU A 5 -17.25 2.50 16.59
N PRO A 6 -16.63 2.44 17.78
CA PRO A 6 -16.63 1.22 18.60
C PRO A 6 -18.05 0.81 19.05
N LEU A 7 -18.93 1.78 19.34
CA LEU A 7 -20.31 1.50 19.77
C LEU A 7 -21.15 0.87 18.64
N THR A 8 -21.07 1.43 17.43
CA THR A 8 -21.76 0.86 16.27
C THR A 8 -21.21 -0.52 15.91
N THR A 9 -19.89 -0.74 15.99
CA THR A 9 -19.34 -2.09 15.79
C THR A 9 -19.80 -3.09 16.84
N LEU A 10 -19.95 -2.67 18.11
CA LEU A 10 -20.46 -3.54 19.18
C LEU A 10 -21.93 -3.91 18.95
N ILE A 11 -22.77 -2.92 18.61
CA ILE A 11 -24.21 -3.14 18.37
C ILE A 11 -24.43 -4.06 17.17
N VAL A 12 -23.71 -3.84 16.07
CA VAL A 12 -23.81 -4.69 14.88
C VAL A 12 -23.27 -6.09 15.18
N SER A 13 -22.19 -6.20 15.95
CA SER A 13 -21.66 -7.51 16.39
C SER A 13 -22.66 -8.28 17.26
N TRP A 14 -23.45 -7.60 18.09
CA TRP A 14 -24.50 -8.23 18.90
C TRP A 14 -25.76 -8.57 18.09
N SER A 15 -26.05 -7.82 17.03
CA SER A 15 -27.21 -8.10 16.16
C SER A 15 -26.95 -9.20 15.13
N LEU A 16 -25.69 -9.61 14.97
CA LEU A 16 -25.30 -10.70 14.07
C LEU A 16 -25.26 -12.01 14.85
N ASP A 17 -26.23 -12.88 14.59
CA ASP A 17 -26.15 -14.27 15.03
C ASP A 17 -25.03 -14.97 14.26
N SER A 18 -23.82 -14.87 14.81
CA SER A 18 -22.62 -15.47 14.28
C SER A 18 -22.57 -16.98 14.55
N THR A 19 -23.61 -17.55 15.16
CA THR A 19 -23.70 -18.98 15.47
C THR A 19 -24.37 -19.76 14.34
N ASP A 20 -25.22 -19.11 13.53
CA ASP A 20 -25.88 -19.75 12.39
C ASP A 20 -24.90 -19.97 11.21
N PRO A 21 -24.64 -21.24 10.79
CA PRO A 21 -23.75 -21.52 9.68
C PRO A 21 -24.23 -20.92 8.34
N ASP A 22 -25.52 -20.68 8.15
CA ASP A 22 -26.03 -20.11 6.91
C ASP A 22 -25.82 -18.59 6.86
N ALA A 23 -25.94 -17.90 7.99
CA ALA A 23 -25.53 -16.50 8.11
C ALA A 23 -24.03 -16.32 7.82
N GLN A 24 -23.17 -17.19 8.35
CA GLN A 24 -21.72 -17.15 8.09
C GLN A 24 -21.38 -17.30 6.60
N LYS A 25 -22.00 -18.27 5.91
CA LYS A 25 -21.81 -18.46 4.46
C LYS A 25 -22.25 -17.24 3.66
N ARG A 26 -23.38 -16.64 4.01
CA ARG A 26 -23.89 -15.41 3.36
C ARG A 26 -22.88 -14.26 3.49
N ILE A 27 -22.33 -14.05 4.69
CA ILE A 27 -21.31 -13.02 4.94
C ILE A 27 -20.07 -13.26 4.08
N PHE A 28 -19.58 -14.51 4.05
CA PHE A 28 -18.41 -14.86 3.25
C PHE A 28 -18.66 -14.63 1.75
N PHE A 29 -19.85 -14.97 1.26
CA PHE A 29 -20.22 -14.77 -0.15
C PHE A 29 -20.28 -13.29 -0.53
N ILE A 30 -20.87 -12.44 0.33
CA ILE A 30 -20.87 -10.98 0.15
C ILE A 30 -19.44 -10.46 0.10
N PHE A 31 -18.60 -10.89 1.05
CA PHE A 31 -17.20 -10.50 1.11
C PHE A 31 -16.46 -10.88 -0.17
N ALA A 32 -16.65 -12.11 -0.66
CA ALA A 32 -16.05 -12.59 -1.90
C ALA A 32 -16.47 -11.73 -3.10
N ILE A 33 -17.77 -11.49 -3.29
CA ILE A 33 -18.28 -10.66 -4.38
C ILE A 33 -17.66 -9.26 -4.35
N VAL A 34 -17.66 -8.63 -3.18
CA VAL A 34 -17.14 -7.27 -3.01
C VAL A 34 -15.65 -7.21 -3.34
N HIS A 35 -14.85 -8.17 -2.85
CA HIS A 35 -13.41 -8.18 -3.09
C HIS A 35 -13.07 -8.56 -4.53
N THR A 36 -13.87 -9.41 -5.18
CA THR A 36 -13.76 -9.65 -6.63
C THR A 36 -14.02 -8.35 -7.40
N ALA A 37 -15.06 -7.59 -7.06
CA ALA A 37 -15.32 -6.30 -7.71
C ALA A 37 -14.18 -5.29 -7.50
N ILE A 38 -13.59 -5.23 -6.29
CA ILE A 38 -12.41 -4.40 -6.01
C ILE A 38 -11.23 -4.80 -6.91
N ILE A 39 -10.96 -6.09 -7.05
CA ILE A 39 -9.89 -6.59 -7.92
C ILE A 39 -10.15 -6.22 -9.38
N CYS A 40 -11.39 -6.35 -9.87
CA CYS A 40 -11.75 -5.92 -11.22
C CYS A 40 -11.49 -4.43 -11.44
N VAL A 41 -11.84 -3.58 -10.49
CA VAL A 41 -11.57 -2.12 -10.56
C VAL A 41 -10.07 -1.84 -10.51
N ALA A 42 -9.32 -2.54 -9.65
CA ALA A 42 -7.86 -2.39 -9.57
C ALA A 42 -7.18 -2.79 -10.89
N LEU A 43 -7.61 -3.89 -11.52
CA LEU A 43 -7.13 -4.30 -12.84
C LEU A 43 -7.47 -3.25 -13.91
N TYR A 44 -8.68 -2.71 -13.89
CA TYR A 44 -9.05 -1.61 -14.79
C TYR A 44 -8.11 -0.40 -14.65
N ILE A 45 -7.85 0.05 -13.43
CA ILE A 45 -6.92 1.16 -13.17
C ILE A 45 -5.50 0.79 -13.64
N PHE A 46 -5.05 -0.44 -13.39
CA PHE A 46 -3.74 -0.90 -13.85
C PHE A 46 -3.60 -0.82 -15.37
N PHE A 47 -4.61 -1.27 -16.12
CA PHE A 47 -4.60 -1.17 -17.58
C PHE A 47 -4.63 0.28 -18.07
N GLU A 48 -5.38 1.17 -17.39
CA GLU A 48 -5.43 2.58 -17.77
C GLU A 48 -4.09 3.29 -17.49
N ILE A 49 -3.42 2.99 -16.37
CA ILE A 49 -2.07 3.48 -16.07
C ILE A 49 -1.09 3.03 -17.17
N TRP A 50 -1.11 1.74 -17.51
CA TRP A 50 -0.23 1.19 -18.55
C TRP A 50 -0.50 1.85 -19.90
N ARG A 51 -1.76 2.10 -20.25
CA ARG A 51 -2.12 2.74 -21.52
C ARG A 51 -1.69 4.21 -21.61
N CYS A 52 -1.73 4.95 -20.49
CA CYS A 52 -1.36 6.38 -20.48
C CYS A 52 0.15 6.63 -20.63
N ASP A 53 1.01 5.67 -20.27
CA ASP A 53 2.48 5.68 -20.41
C ASP A 53 3.13 7.06 -20.16
N ASP A 54 2.74 7.72 -19.07
CA ASP A 54 3.20 9.08 -18.76
C ASP A 54 4.65 9.06 -18.23
N HIS A 55 5.58 9.53 -19.06
CA HIS A 55 7.01 9.59 -18.76
C HIS A 55 7.45 10.84 -17.99
N THR A 56 6.51 11.68 -17.54
CA THR A 56 6.85 12.89 -16.79
C THR A 56 7.58 12.51 -15.49
N LEU A 57 8.70 13.17 -15.22
CA LEU A 57 9.54 12.88 -14.04
C LEU A 57 9.01 13.64 -12.82
N ILE A 58 8.91 12.95 -11.68
CA ILE A 58 8.57 13.53 -10.38
C ILE A 58 9.64 13.18 -9.35
N GLN A 59 9.89 14.13 -8.46
CA GLN A 59 10.72 13.90 -7.28
C GLN A 59 9.83 13.37 -6.16
N VAL A 60 10.09 12.14 -5.75
CA VAL A 60 9.37 11.46 -4.68
C VAL A 60 10.33 11.34 -3.50
N LYS A 61 9.97 11.96 -2.39
CA LYS A 61 10.70 11.81 -1.13
C LYS A 61 10.27 10.50 -0.46
N ASP A 62 11.21 9.59 -0.25
CA ASP A 62 10.93 8.35 0.46
C ASP A 62 10.65 8.66 1.95
N PRO A 63 9.49 8.27 2.49
CA PRO A 63 9.12 8.53 3.89
C PRO A 63 10.03 7.83 4.92
N TYR A 64 10.79 6.80 4.53
CA TYR A 64 11.61 6.00 5.46
C TYR A 64 13.08 6.41 5.46
N THR A 65 13.62 6.74 4.29
CA THR A 65 15.05 7.03 4.11
C THR A 65 15.32 8.53 3.97
N ASP A 66 14.27 9.34 3.86
CA ASP A 66 14.32 10.78 3.56
C ASP A 66 15.07 11.11 2.26
N GLN A 67 15.31 10.09 1.42
CA GLN A 67 16.01 10.20 0.15
C GLN A 67 15.03 10.60 -0.95
N GLU A 68 15.44 11.57 -1.76
CA GLU A 68 14.69 11.99 -2.94
C GLU A 68 15.04 11.06 -4.10
N SER A 69 14.03 10.37 -4.62
CA SER A 69 14.15 9.54 -5.82
C SER A 69 13.39 10.18 -6.96
N ILE A 70 14.01 10.24 -8.14
CA ILE A 70 13.33 10.66 -9.36
C ILE A 70 12.62 9.43 -9.92
N GLN A 71 11.30 9.48 -9.99
CA GLN A 71 10.48 8.39 -10.55
C GLN A 71 9.60 8.95 -11.68
N LYS A 72 9.22 8.09 -12.61
CA LYS A 72 8.21 8.45 -13.63
C LYS A 72 6.81 8.40 -13.01
N HIS A 73 5.89 9.18 -13.56
CA HIS A 73 4.49 9.19 -13.11
C HIS A 73 3.87 7.78 -13.11
N TRP A 74 4.05 7.02 -14.19
CA TRP A 74 3.48 5.68 -14.28
C TRP A 74 4.09 4.70 -13.25
N GLU A 75 5.40 4.79 -12.97
CA GLU A 75 6.09 3.94 -11.99
C GLU A 75 5.56 4.21 -10.59
N TYR A 76 5.38 5.49 -10.27
CA TYR A 76 4.80 5.93 -9.00
C TYR A 76 3.35 5.43 -8.85
N ASP A 77 2.52 5.59 -9.87
CA ASP A 77 1.10 5.21 -9.83
C ASP A 77 0.92 3.68 -9.70
N ILE A 78 1.74 2.88 -10.38
CA ILE A 78 1.75 1.42 -10.20
C ILE A 78 2.18 1.06 -8.77
N GLY A 79 3.21 1.71 -8.24
CA GLY A 79 3.65 1.51 -6.85
C GLY A 79 2.52 1.79 -5.86
N LYS A 80 1.83 2.92 -6.02
CA LYS A 80 0.68 3.29 -5.19
C LYS A 80 -0.51 2.35 -5.37
N LEU A 81 -0.75 1.84 -6.56
CA LEU A 81 -1.81 0.85 -6.80
C LEU A 81 -1.50 -0.46 -6.08
N ARG A 82 -0.26 -0.93 -6.16
CA ARG A 82 0.19 -2.12 -5.41
C ARG A 82 0.01 -1.90 -3.91
N ASP A 83 0.43 -0.77 -3.38
CA ASP A 83 0.31 -0.49 -1.95
C ASP A 83 -1.17 -0.44 -1.51
N LEU A 84 -2.04 0.18 -2.32
CA LEU A 84 -3.47 0.21 -2.05
C LEU A 84 -4.09 -1.20 -2.05
N VAL A 85 -3.81 -2.00 -3.07
CA VAL A 85 -4.46 -3.29 -3.28
C VAL A 85 -3.87 -4.38 -2.38
N VAL A 86 -2.54 -4.46 -2.29
CA VAL A 86 -1.84 -5.54 -1.56
C VAL A 86 -1.71 -5.18 -0.09
N VAL A 87 -1.19 -3.99 0.22
CA VAL A 87 -0.84 -3.62 1.60
C VAL A 87 -2.08 -3.16 2.37
N ASN A 88 -2.89 -2.26 1.81
CA ASN A 88 -4.05 -1.74 2.56
C ASN A 88 -5.23 -2.73 2.51
N ILE A 89 -5.68 -3.11 1.32
CA ILE A 89 -6.88 -3.95 1.15
C ILE A 89 -6.54 -5.42 1.37
N GLY A 90 -5.50 -5.94 0.71
CA GLY A 90 -5.15 -7.36 0.71
C GLY A 90 -4.75 -7.88 2.08
N PHE A 91 -3.87 -7.17 2.79
CA PHE A 91 -3.44 -7.58 4.14
C PHE A 91 -4.60 -7.57 5.14
N SER A 92 -5.42 -6.51 5.15
CA SER A 92 -6.57 -6.41 6.05
C SER A 92 -7.66 -7.44 5.75
N ALA A 93 -7.94 -7.70 4.46
CA ALA A 93 -8.83 -8.76 3.99
C ALA A 93 -8.30 -10.15 4.36
N GLY A 94 -6.99 -10.39 4.23
CA GLY A 94 -6.33 -11.65 4.58
C GLY A 94 -6.41 -11.96 6.07
N ILE A 95 -6.11 -10.97 6.92
CA ILE A 95 -6.28 -11.09 8.38
C ILE A 95 -7.74 -11.38 8.73
N SER A 96 -8.68 -10.63 8.15
CA SER A 96 -10.11 -10.80 8.43
C SER A 96 -10.62 -12.19 8.00
N THR A 97 -10.13 -12.70 6.87
CA THR A 97 -10.43 -14.05 6.39
C THR A 97 -9.84 -15.11 7.31
N PHE A 98 -8.59 -14.93 7.76
CA PHE A 98 -7.98 -15.82 8.73
C PHE A 98 -8.77 -15.86 10.05
N LEU A 99 -9.20 -14.71 10.56
CA LEU A 99 -10.02 -14.65 11.78
C LEU A 99 -11.34 -15.38 11.62
N ALA A 100 -12.01 -15.22 10.48
CA ALA A 100 -13.27 -15.89 10.20
C ALA A 100 -13.10 -17.41 10.13
N LEU A 101 -12.11 -17.90 9.39
CA LEU A 101 -11.89 -19.34 9.20
C LEU A 101 -11.35 -20.02 10.47
N ARG A 102 -10.45 -19.37 11.21
CA ARG A 102 -9.76 -19.98 12.35
C ARG A 102 -10.50 -19.83 13.67
N TYR A 103 -11.18 -18.71 13.87
CA TYR A 103 -11.84 -18.34 15.14
C TYR A 103 -13.35 -18.18 15.01
N GLY A 104 -13.93 -18.34 13.81
CA GLY A 104 -15.36 -18.16 13.59
C GLY A 104 -15.82 -16.71 13.72
N ILE A 105 -14.91 -15.74 13.65
CA ILE A 105 -15.23 -14.32 13.81
C ILE A 105 -15.48 -13.70 12.43
N TYR A 106 -16.74 -13.67 12.00
CA TYR A 106 -17.14 -13.20 10.65
C TYR A 106 -17.40 -11.69 10.58
N PHE A 107 -17.58 -11.01 11.72
CA PHE A 107 -17.82 -9.57 11.77
C PHE A 107 -16.76 -8.71 11.04
N PRO A 108 -15.44 -8.98 11.17
CA PRO A 108 -14.42 -8.31 10.39
C PRO A 108 -14.63 -8.38 8.87
N LEU A 109 -15.14 -9.49 8.34
CA LEU A 109 -15.40 -9.62 6.90
C LEU A 109 -16.47 -8.64 6.43
N LEU A 110 -17.54 -8.45 7.21
CA LEU A 110 -18.57 -7.46 6.89
C LEU A 110 -18.00 -6.04 6.92
N LEU A 111 -17.21 -5.70 7.93
CA LEU A 111 -16.57 -4.40 8.00
C LEU A 111 -15.66 -4.13 6.80
N GLN A 112 -14.84 -5.11 6.41
CA GLN A 112 -13.98 -4.99 5.24
C GLN A 112 -14.79 -4.83 3.95
N SER A 113 -15.93 -5.52 3.85
CA SER A 113 -16.84 -5.42 2.69
C SER A 113 -17.44 -4.01 2.52
N LEU A 114 -17.48 -3.19 3.57
CA LEU A 114 -17.96 -1.81 3.50
C LEU A 114 -16.81 -0.80 3.40
N ASN A 115 -15.75 -1.01 4.18
CA ASN A 115 -14.65 -0.06 4.30
C ASN A 115 -13.72 -0.10 3.08
N ASN A 116 -13.45 -1.28 2.51
CA ASN A 116 -12.51 -1.39 1.39
C ASN A 116 -13.04 -0.74 0.10
N PRO A 117 -14.31 -0.94 -0.30
CA PRO A 117 -14.88 -0.21 -1.44
C PRO A 117 -14.87 1.30 -1.23
N LYS A 118 -15.19 1.73 0.00
CA LYS A 118 -15.14 3.16 0.37
C LYS A 118 -13.72 3.71 0.23
N GLY A 119 -12.72 3.00 0.77
CA GLY A 119 -11.31 3.37 0.65
C GLY A 119 -10.84 3.45 -0.80
N LEU A 120 -11.22 2.48 -1.62
CA LEU A 120 -10.92 2.48 -3.05
C LEU A 120 -11.56 3.69 -3.77
N TYR A 121 -12.85 3.95 -3.52
CA TYR A 121 -13.58 5.05 -4.17
C TYR A 121 -13.01 6.44 -3.86
N TYR A 122 -12.50 6.63 -2.63
CA TYR A 122 -11.87 7.88 -2.22
C TYR A 122 -10.36 7.94 -2.51
N SER A 123 -9.77 6.88 -3.07
CA SER A 123 -8.36 6.89 -3.44
C SER A 123 -8.09 7.85 -4.60
N GLU A 124 -6.90 8.45 -4.58
CA GLU A 124 -6.43 9.39 -5.60
C GLU A 124 -6.37 8.70 -6.97
N LEU A 125 -5.94 7.44 -7.01
CA LEU A 125 -5.91 6.60 -8.21
C LEU A 125 -7.29 6.39 -8.82
N PHE A 126 -8.30 6.07 -8.00
CA PHE A 126 -9.67 5.89 -8.51
C PHE A 126 -10.22 7.21 -9.06
N ARG A 127 -9.94 8.34 -8.40
CA ARG A 127 -10.38 9.66 -8.86
C ARG A 127 -9.74 10.04 -10.21
N ILE A 128 -8.44 9.79 -10.37
CA ILE A 128 -7.72 10.13 -11.60
C ILE A 128 -8.12 9.19 -12.75
N TYR A 129 -8.12 7.87 -12.53
CA TYR A 129 -8.28 6.91 -13.62
C TYR A 129 -9.73 6.45 -13.87
N ALA A 130 -10.53 6.29 -12.82
CA ALA A 130 -11.92 5.88 -12.97
C ALA A 130 -12.87 7.07 -13.15
N LYS A 131 -12.67 8.16 -12.39
CA LYS A 131 -13.48 9.38 -12.55
C LYS A 131 -12.95 10.38 -13.57
N LYS A 132 -11.73 10.19 -14.08
CA LYS A 132 -11.08 11.10 -15.03
C LYS A 132 -10.95 12.53 -14.49
N GLU A 133 -10.79 12.67 -13.18
CA GLU A 133 -10.49 13.96 -12.56
C GLU A 133 -9.09 14.42 -12.97
N GLN A 134 -8.93 15.71 -13.27
CA GLN A 134 -7.62 16.27 -13.62
C GLN A 134 -6.69 16.22 -12.41
N ALA A 135 -5.41 15.94 -12.65
CA ALA A 135 -4.38 15.83 -11.62
C ALA A 135 -3.90 17.19 -11.11
N GLU A 136 -4.84 18.05 -10.71
CA GLU A 136 -4.59 19.40 -10.19
C GLU A 136 -4.91 19.48 -8.69
N GLY A 137 -4.22 20.37 -7.98
CA GLY A 137 -4.42 20.59 -6.54
C GLY A 137 -4.10 19.34 -5.71
N ASP A 138 -5.09 18.82 -4.98
CA ASP A 138 -4.93 17.64 -4.10
C ASP A 138 -4.62 16.34 -4.84
N LEU A 139 -4.89 16.28 -6.15
CA LEU A 139 -4.59 15.13 -7.01
C LEU A 139 -3.23 15.25 -7.72
N GLN A 140 -2.51 16.35 -7.51
CA GLN A 140 -1.18 16.53 -8.05
C GLN A 140 -0.19 15.57 -7.38
N ARG A 141 0.56 14.82 -8.20
CA ARG A 141 1.60 13.91 -7.73
C ARG A 141 2.85 14.71 -7.31
N PRO A 142 3.60 14.29 -6.28
CA PRO A 142 3.35 13.15 -5.40
C PRO A 142 2.27 13.44 -4.35
N TRP A 143 1.41 12.45 -4.08
CA TRP A 143 0.36 12.60 -3.06
C TRP A 143 0.93 12.55 -1.65
N LYS A 144 0.33 13.32 -0.75
CA LYS A 144 0.68 13.29 0.69
C LYS A 144 0.38 11.90 1.23
N GLU A 145 1.42 11.21 1.67
CA GLU A 145 1.24 9.91 2.30
C GLU A 145 0.52 10.06 3.63
N LYS A 146 -0.69 9.50 3.71
CA LYS A 146 -1.27 9.13 5.01
C LYS A 146 -0.45 7.96 5.51
N ASN A 147 0.57 8.23 6.32
CA ASN A 147 1.43 7.23 6.99
C ASN A 147 0.67 5.92 7.25
N THR A 148 0.84 4.95 6.36
CA THR A 148 0.09 3.69 6.33
C THR A 148 0.72 2.66 7.27
N LEU A 149 1.98 2.86 7.64
CA LEU A 149 2.65 2.02 8.63
C LEU A 149 2.55 2.63 10.03
N PRO A 150 2.13 1.84 11.04
CA PRO A 150 2.23 2.26 12.43
C PRO A 150 3.70 2.47 12.82
N GLU A 151 3.96 3.40 13.74
CA GLU A 151 5.34 3.82 14.12
C GLU A 151 6.24 2.66 14.55
N TRP A 152 5.68 1.59 15.13
CA TRP A 152 6.44 0.38 15.48
C TRP A 152 6.99 -0.36 14.26
N ALA A 153 6.26 -0.36 13.13
CA ALA A 153 6.72 -0.97 11.89
C ALA A 153 7.85 -0.14 11.28
N LYS A 154 7.75 1.20 11.31
CA LYS A 154 8.85 2.08 10.90
C LYS A 154 10.12 1.84 11.71
N ALA A 155 9.97 1.66 13.02
CA ALA A 155 11.10 1.36 13.91
C ALA A 155 11.79 0.03 13.54
N LEU A 156 11.03 -1.02 13.20
CA LEU A 156 11.59 -2.30 12.78
C LEU A 156 12.35 -2.21 11.44
N TRP A 157 11.80 -1.51 10.45
CA TRP A 157 12.46 -1.36 9.15
C TRP A 157 13.75 -0.52 9.25
N THR A 158 13.71 0.58 10.00
CA THR A 158 14.91 1.41 10.24
C THR A 158 15.98 0.67 11.05
N GLN A 159 15.56 -0.19 12.00
CA GLN A 159 16.46 -1.06 12.73
C GLN A 159 17.09 -2.13 11.84
N SER A 160 16.31 -2.77 10.97
CA SER A 160 16.82 -3.75 10.00
C SER A 160 17.83 -3.15 9.02
N GLY A 161 17.63 -1.90 8.57
CA GLY A 161 18.58 -1.20 7.72
C GLY A 161 19.93 -0.97 8.42
N LYS A 162 19.88 -0.47 9.67
CA LYS A 162 21.08 -0.26 10.50
C LYS A 162 21.81 -1.55 10.82
N ASP A 163 21.08 -2.63 11.09
CA ASP A 163 21.67 -3.93 11.36
C ASP A 163 22.34 -4.51 10.11
N SER A 164 21.75 -4.36 8.92
CA SER A 164 22.41 -4.71 7.65
C SER A 164 23.68 -3.90 7.40
N GLU A 165 23.65 -2.58 7.57
CA GLU A 165 24.85 -1.74 7.41
C GLU A 165 25.95 -2.12 8.39
N LYS A 166 25.58 -2.43 9.65
CA LYS A 166 26.53 -2.88 10.67
C LYS A 166 27.10 -4.26 10.36
N LEU A 167 26.29 -5.16 9.80
CA LEU A 167 26.75 -6.47 9.33
C LEU A 167 27.67 -6.34 8.10
N LEU A 168 27.37 -5.44 7.16
CA LEU A 168 28.23 -5.15 6.01
C LEU A 168 29.55 -4.48 6.43
N ALA A 169 29.50 -3.58 7.41
CA ALA A 169 30.68 -2.96 7.99
C ALA A 169 31.55 -3.96 8.77
N ASN A 170 30.94 -4.90 9.51
CA ASN A 170 31.66 -5.93 10.25
C ASN A 170 32.12 -7.13 9.39
N SER A 171 31.47 -7.40 8.26
CA SER A 171 31.83 -8.52 7.36
C SER A 171 32.93 -8.17 6.35
N GLY A 172 33.48 -6.95 6.41
CA GLY A 172 34.70 -6.59 5.67
C GLY A 172 34.54 -6.51 4.14
N LEU A 173 33.33 -6.65 3.60
CA LEU A 173 33.03 -6.38 2.18
C LEU A 173 32.80 -4.88 1.93
N ALA A 174 33.68 -4.05 2.45
CA ALA A 174 33.86 -2.69 1.92
C ALA A 174 34.78 -2.80 0.69
N SER A 175 34.27 -3.35 -0.40
CA SER A 175 34.95 -3.25 -1.70
C SER A 175 34.14 -2.42 -2.67
N GLN A 176 34.63 -1.19 -2.80
CA GLN A 176 34.59 -0.32 -3.98
C GLN A 176 33.33 0.52 -4.20
N SER A 177 33.30 1.68 -3.53
CA SER A 177 32.85 2.92 -4.16
C SER A 177 33.76 3.25 -5.38
N PRO A 178 33.21 3.64 -6.55
CA PRO A 178 34.02 4.00 -7.71
C PRO A 178 34.48 5.46 -7.58
N THR A 179 35.53 5.70 -6.80
CA THR A 179 36.22 6.99 -6.82
C THR A 179 37.73 6.79 -6.91
N GLY A 180 38.26 6.99 -8.13
CA GLY A 180 39.57 7.65 -8.32
C GLY A 180 40.71 6.83 -8.93
N GLY A 181 40.97 7.08 -10.23
CA GLY A 181 42.33 7.45 -10.64
C GLY A 181 43.03 6.58 -11.69
N SER A 182 43.13 7.07 -12.93
CA SER A 182 44.34 6.88 -13.74
C SER A 182 44.53 8.05 -14.71
N LYS A 183 45.21 9.10 -14.25
CA LYS A 183 45.96 10.01 -15.11
C LYS A 183 47.44 9.67 -14.92
N ALA A 184 48.00 8.91 -15.86
CA ALA A 184 49.44 8.78 -16.04
C ALA A 184 49.75 8.64 -17.54
N SER A 185 50.08 9.76 -18.18
CA SER A 185 50.74 9.79 -19.49
C SER A 185 52.00 10.66 -19.38
N ARG A 186 53.01 10.24 -20.13
CA ARG A 186 54.44 10.16 -19.78
C ARG A 186 55.24 11.25 -20.50
N LYS A 187 56.12 11.90 -19.72
CA LYS A 187 57.31 12.76 -20.00
C LYS A 187 57.64 13.18 -21.45
N ARG A 188 57.79 14.50 -21.62
CA ARG A 188 58.84 15.17 -22.42
C ARG A 188 60.20 15.03 -21.72
N LYS A 189 61.23 14.56 -22.42
CA LYS A 189 62.46 15.29 -22.82
C LYS A 189 63.44 14.30 -23.45
#